data_AF-A0A662I907-F1
#
_entry.id   AF-A0A662I907-F1
#
_cell.length_a   1.000
_cell.length_b   1.000
_cell.length_c   1.000
_cell.angle_alpha   90.00
_cell.angle_beta   90.00
_cell.angle_gamma   90.00
#
_symmetry.space_group_name_H-M   'P 1'
#
loop_
_entity.id
_entity.type
_entity.pdbx_description
1 polymer ?
#
loop_
_entity_poly.entity_id
_entity_poly.type
_entity_poly.pdbx_seq_one_letter_code
_entity_poly.pdbx_strand_id
1 'polypeptide(L)'
;LEARSGLEFINAIKKAPAASLEYHVSRGDFAKWLREVLEDYDAAVAVEGLKELRGEALRAKLLEILENRVNTAMRTLQLANS
;
A
#
# COMPACT_ATOMS: atom_id res chain seq x y z
N LEU A 1 -3.12 -12.63 -1.99
CA LEU A 1 -1.83 -11.93 -1.76
C LEU A 1 -1.47 -12.15 -0.30
N GLU A 2 -0.38 -12.86 0.00
CA GLU A 2 0.15 -12.97 1.37
C GLU A 2 1.39 -12.07 1.46
N ALA A 3 1.30 -10.98 2.22
CA ALA A 3 2.43 -10.08 2.50
C ALA A 3 2.55 -9.92 4.02
N ARG A 4 3.78 -9.87 4.53
CA ARG A 4 4.11 -9.75 5.95
C ARG A 4 4.87 -8.45 6.27
N SER A 5 5.23 -7.66 5.25
CA SER A 5 5.85 -6.34 5.39
C SER A 5 5.42 -5.39 4.28
N GLY A 6 5.62 -4.08 4.47
CA GLY A 6 5.34 -3.07 3.44
C GLY A 6 6.10 -3.30 2.13
N LEU A 7 7.36 -3.76 2.20
CA LEU A 7 8.16 -4.08 1.02
C LEU A 7 7.62 -5.30 0.26
N GLU A 8 7.22 -6.35 0.98
CA GLU A 8 6.58 -7.52 0.37
C GLU A 8 5.27 -7.12 -0.31
N PHE A 9 4.48 -6.25 0.34
CA PHE A 9 3.21 -5.78 -0.20
C PHE A 9 3.41 -4.96 -1.49
N ILE A 10 4.37 -4.04 -1.51
CA ILE A 10 4.77 -3.30 -2.72
C ILE A 10 5.17 -4.25 -3.85
N ASN A 11 6.03 -5.22 -3.56
CA ASN A 11 6.48 -6.20 -4.57
C ASN A 11 5.32 -7.04 -5.12
N ALA A 12 4.35 -7.36 -4.26
CA ALA A 12 3.19 -8.12 -4.65
C ALA A 12 2.23 -7.28 -5.51
N ILE A 13 2.06 -5.99 -5.20
CA ILE A 13 1.33 -5.02 -6.04
C ILE A 13 2.00 -4.83 -7.40
N LYS A 14 3.33 -4.81 -7.50
CA LYS A 14 4.04 -4.69 -8.79
C LYS A 14 3.74 -5.85 -9.75
N LYS A 15 3.45 -7.04 -9.23
CA LYS A 15 3.30 -8.27 -10.01
C LYS A 15 1.85 -8.69 -10.26
N ALA A 16 0.92 -8.29 -9.39
CA ALA A 16 -0.46 -8.74 -9.47
C ALA A 16 -1.17 -8.23 -10.75
N PRO A 17 -2.09 -8.99 -11.36
CA PRO A 17 -2.95 -8.47 -12.42
C PRO A 17 -3.77 -7.27 -11.93
N ALA A 18 -4.00 -6.27 -12.77
CA ALA A 18 -4.72 -5.06 -12.37
C ALA A 18 -6.15 -5.36 -11.84
N ALA A 19 -6.85 -6.31 -12.46
CA ALA A 19 -8.16 -6.76 -11.99
C ALA A 19 -8.15 -7.30 -10.55
N SER A 20 -7.05 -7.95 -10.12
CA SER A 20 -6.90 -8.41 -8.73
C SER A 20 -6.70 -7.24 -7.77
N LEU A 21 -5.98 -6.19 -8.19
CA LEU A 21 -5.82 -4.97 -7.39
C LEU A 21 -7.17 -4.27 -7.21
N GLU A 22 -7.92 -4.10 -8.29
CA GLU A 22 -9.26 -3.50 -8.27
C GLU A 22 -10.23 -4.27 -7.35
N TYR A 23 -10.21 -5.60 -7.45
CA TYR A 23 -11.02 -6.47 -6.60
C TYR A 23 -10.75 -6.25 -5.11
N HIS A 24 -9.48 -6.21 -4.71
CA HIS A 24 -9.12 -6.04 -3.31
C HIS A 24 -9.30 -4.60 -2.81
N VAL A 25 -9.03 -3.59 -3.65
CA VAL A 25 -9.21 -2.17 -3.30
C VAL A 25 -10.69 -1.83 -3.15
N SER A 26 -11.54 -2.30 -4.07
CA SER A 26 -13.00 -2.06 -3.99
C SER A 26 -13.63 -2.64 -2.72
N ARG A 27 -13.15 -3.81 -2.27
CA ARG A 27 -13.56 -4.44 -1.01
C ARG A 27 -12.98 -3.80 0.25
N GLY A 28 -11.97 -2.94 0.10
CA GLY A 28 -11.24 -2.34 1.22
C GLY A 28 -10.23 -3.30 1.88
N ASP A 29 -9.94 -4.45 1.26
CA ASP A 29 -9.04 -5.46 1.84
C ASP A 29 -7.64 -4.87 2.09
N PHE A 30 -7.13 -4.08 1.13
CA PHE A 30 -5.80 -3.46 1.24
C PHE A 30 -5.74 -2.41 2.34
N ALA A 31 -6.76 -1.57 2.45
CA ALA A 31 -6.84 -0.57 3.51
C ALA A 31 -6.95 -1.23 4.90
N LYS A 32 -7.76 -2.29 5.01
CA LYS A 32 -7.86 -3.08 6.23
C LYS A 32 -6.52 -3.69 6.62
N TRP A 33 -5.81 -4.30 5.68
CA TRP A 33 -4.50 -4.91 5.94
C TRP A 33 -3.46 -3.87 6.39
N LEU A 34 -3.40 -2.69 5.75
CA LEU A 34 -2.50 -1.61 6.17
C LEU A 34 -2.79 -1.15 7.61
N ARG A 35 -4.07 -1.03 7.97
CA ARG A 35 -4.52 -0.63 9.31
C ARG A 35 -4.23 -1.68 10.37
N GLU A 36 -4.51 -2.96 10.09
CA GLU A 36 -4.47 -4.03 11.09
C GLU A 36 -3.11 -4.72 11.21
N VAL A 37 -2.33 -4.75 10.13
CA VAL A 37 -1.04 -5.49 10.09
C VAL A 37 0.15 -4.55 10.17
N LEU A 38 0.10 -3.41 9.48
CA LEU A 38 1.18 -2.42 9.53
C LEU A 38 0.90 -1.26 10.49
N GLU A 39 -0.29 -1.22 11.09
CA GLU A 39 -0.74 -0.10 11.94
C GLU A 39 -0.59 1.27 11.24
N ASP A 40 -0.64 1.29 9.90
CA ASP A 40 -0.46 2.47 9.07
C ASP A 40 -1.81 3.06 8.66
N TYR A 41 -2.39 3.82 9.58
CA TYR A 41 -3.72 4.42 9.43
C TYR A 41 -3.80 5.44 8.29
N ASP A 42 -2.75 6.23 8.06
CA ASP A 42 -2.73 7.23 6.99
C ASP A 42 -2.70 6.55 5.62
N ALA A 43 -1.89 5.51 5.47
CA ALA A 43 -1.84 4.73 4.23
C ALA A 43 -3.18 4.04 3.98
N ALA A 44 -3.82 3.51 5.02
CA ALA A 44 -5.14 2.90 4.92
C ALA A 44 -6.17 3.90 4.37
N VAL A 45 -6.25 5.11 4.94
CA VAL A 45 -7.16 6.18 4.47
C VAL A 45 -6.86 6.59 3.03
N ALA A 46 -5.59 6.77 2.68
CA ALA A 46 -5.20 7.13 1.32
C ALA A 46 -5.60 6.05 0.30
N VAL A 47 -5.44 4.77 0.65
CA VAL A 47 -5.83 3.64 -0.21
C VAL A 47 -7.35 3.50 -0.32
N GLU A 48 -8.13 3.78 0.73
CA GLU A 48 -9.61 3.81 0.66
C GLU A 48 -10.11 4.82 -0.37
N GLY A 49 -9.39 5.93 -0.56
CA GLY A 49 -9.70 6.95 -1.56
C GLY A 49 -9.50 6.51 -3.02
N LEU A 50 -8.89 5.34 -3.27
CA LEU A 50 -8.59 4.86 -4.62
C LEU A 50 -9.69 3.96 -5.21
N LYS A 51 -10.81 3.76 -4.51
CA LYS A 51 -11.88 2.82 -4.91
C LYS A 51 -12.46 3.02 -6.30
N GLU A 52 -12.32 4.21 -6.90
CA GLU A 52 -12.80 4.51 -8.26
C GLU A 52 -11.71 4.38 -9.33
N LEU A 53 -10.44 4.22 -8.96
CA LEU A 53 -9.36 4.02 -9.91
C LEU A 53 -9.33 2.59 -10.44
N ARG A 54 -8.88 2.44 -11.68
CA ARG A 54 -8.82 1.15 -12.40
C ARG A 54 -7.48 0.99 -13.10
N GLY A 55 -7.17 -0.24 -13.48
CA GLY A 55 -6.03 -0.59 -14.31
C GLY A 55 -4.69 -0.16 -13.70
N GLU A 56 -3.79 0.27 -14.58
CA GLU A 56 -2.45 0.73 -14.20
C GLU A 56 -2.46 2.08 -13.48
N ALA A 57 -3.52 2.89 -13.62
CA ALA A 57 -3.67 4.12 -12.84
C ALA A 57 -3.86 3.80 -11.34
N LEU A 58 -4.66 2.77 -11.02
CA LEU A 58 -4.78 2.27 -9.66
C LEU A 58 -3.43 1.75 -9.13
N ARG A 59 -2.73 0.93 -9.93
CA ARG A 59 -1.42 0.40 -9.55
C ARG A 59 -0.42 1.52 -9.24
N ALA A 60 -0.32 2.52 -10.12
CA ALA A 60 0.59 3.64 -9.94
C ALA A 60 0.32 4.38 -8.62
N LYS A 61 -0.95 4.66 -8.31
CA LYS A 61 -1.32 5.33 -7.05
C LYS A 61 -1.08 4.49 -5.80
N LEU A 62 -1.33 3.18 -5.87
CA LEU A 62 -0.97 2.27 -4.78
C LEU A 62 0.54 2.30 -4.51
N LEU A 63 1.36 2.20 -5.55
CA LEU A 63 2.82 2.20 -5.40
C LEU A 63 3.34 3.53 -4.87
N GLU A 64 2.84 4.66 -5.40
CA GLU A 64 3.21 6.00 -4.93
C GLU A 64 2.97 6.15 -3.42
N ILE A 65 1.77 5.80 -2.94
CA ILE A 65 1.43 5.90 -1.52
C ILE A 65 2.38 5.03 -0.69
N LEU A 66 2.53 3.76 -1.04
CA LEU A 66 3.27 2.79 -0.23
C LEU A 66 4.78 3.05 -0.23
N GLU A 67 5.37 3.40 -1.37
CA GLU A 67 6.79 3.75 -1.48
C GLU A 67 7.11 5.01 -0.67
N ASN A 68 6.20 6.01 -0.67
CA ASN A 68 6.34 7.19 0.19
C ASN A 68 6.34 6.83 1.68
N ARG A 69 5.46 5.94 2.13
CA ARG A 69 5.42 5.50 3.55
C ARG A 69 6.71 4.80 3.96
N VAL A 70 7.20 3.87 3.13
CA VAL A 70 8.48 3.17 3.38
C VAL A 70 9.63 4.16 3.44
N ASN A 71 9.70 5.12 2.52
CA ASN A 71 10.77 6.13 2.51
C ASN A 71 10.73 7.02 3.77
N THR A 72 9.55 7.43 4.21
CA THR A 72 9.39 8.21 5.45
C THR A 72 9.84 7.39 6.66
N ALA A 73 9.40 6.13 6.78
CA ALA A 73 9.79 5.25 7.88
C ALA A 73 11.32 5.05 7.93
N MET A 74 11.95 4.81 6.78
CA MET A 74 13.41 4.65 6.68
C MET A 74 14.17 5.92 7.10
N ARG A 75 13.70 7.10 6.70
CA ARG A 75 14.29 8.39 7.11
C ARG A 75 14.18 8.60 8.62
N THR A 76 13.01 8.32 9.20
CA THR A 76 12.80 8.43 10.65
C THR A 76 13.73 7.48 11.41
N LEU A 77 13.88 6.24 10.93
CA LEU A 77 14.80 5.27 11.53
C LEU A 77 16.27 5.73 11.42
N GLN A 78 16.68 6.32 10.29
CA GLN A 78 18.04 6.86 10.16
C GLN A 78 18.30 8.00 11.15
N LEU A 79 17.37 8.96 11.27
CA LEU A 79 17.48 10.07 12.21
C LEU A 79 17.48 9.62 13.68
N ALA A 80 16.72 8.59 14.02
CA ALA A 80 16.68 8.05 15.39
C ALA A 80 17.96 7.28 15.80
N ASN A 81 18.77 6.85 14.83
CA ASN A 81 20.04 6.14 15.04
C ASN A 81 21.27 7.05 14.80
N SER A 82 21.06 8.35 14.55
CA SER A 82 22.10 9.37 14.36
C SER A 82 22.36 10.13 15.66
#